data_AF-A0A653CME4-F1
#
_entry.id   AF-A0A653CME4-F1
#
_cell.length_a   1.000
_cell.length_b   1.000
_cell.length_c   1.000
_cell.angle_alpha   90.00
_cell.angle_beta   90.00
_cell.angle_gamma   90.00
#
_symmetry.space_group_name_H-M   'P 1'
#
loop_
_entity.id
_entity.type
_entity.pdbx_description
1 polymer ?
#
loop_
_entity_poly.entity_id
_entity_poly.type
_entity_poly.pdbx_seq_one_letter_code
_entity_poly.pdbx_strand_id
1 'polypeptide(L)'
;MANKPEKPTENTMEEKEEKEKKESFGLHLDLLMDSMEETRFKKKYSELIEKLVHETHFNDVEVESLLIIYYKLAKENMKTEKYKEKSVTKEQFRDFLHCALDMTDDTLMDRIFVSLDRMPGSTITMETYAHALSLMLRGTLEEKINFCFRIGIF
;
A
#
# COMPACT_ATOMS: atom_id res chain seq x y z
N MET A 1 -34.41 20.95 34.14
CA MET A 1 -32.93 20.94 34.17
C MET A 1 -32.46 20.66 32.76
N ALA A 2 -31.84 21.64 32.10
CA ALA A 2 -31.36 21.47 30.72
C ALA A 2 -30.13 20.56 30.71
N ASN A 3 -30.18 19.48 29.93
CA ASN A 3 -29.00 18.65 29.65
C ASN A 3 -27.96 19.52 28.98
N LYS A 4 -26.84 19.73 29.67
CA LYS A 4 -25.65 20.37 29.11
C LYS A 4 -25.09 19.43 28.03
N PRO A 5 -24.72 19.91 26.83
CA PRO A 5 -24.13 19.04 25.82
C PRO A 5 -22.83 18.47 26.37
N GLU A 6 -22.74 17.14 26.44
CA GLU A 6 -21.50 16.44 26.74
C GLU A 6 -20.46 16.84 25.69
N LYS A 7 -19.34 17.38 26.15
CA LYS A 7 -18.22 17.76 25.30
C LYS A 7 -17.65 16.47 24.70
N PRO A 8 -17.47 16.35 23.37
CA PRO A 8 -16.88 15.16 22.78
C PRO A 8 -15.50 14.93 23.39
N THR A 9 -15.23 13.71 23.86
CA THR A 9 -13.93 13.28 24.36
C THR A 9 -12.87 13.36 23.24
N GLU A 10 -11.64 13.74 23.60
CA GLU A 10 -10.47 13.92 22.71
C GLU A 10 -10.25 12.70 21.79
N ASN A 11 -10.49 11.48 22.31
CA ASN A 11 -10.45 10.22 21.57
C ASN A 11 -11.44 10.14 20.38
N THR A 12 -12.57 10.85 20.47
CA THR A 12 -13.62 10.87 19.43
C THR A 12 -13.32 11.87 18.31
N MET A 13 -12.39 12.81 18.54
CA MET A 13 -11.94 13.76 17.52
C MET A 13 -10.81 13.15 16.68
N GLU A 14 -9.85 12.46 17.32
CA GLU A 14 -8.77 11.74 16.63
C GLU A 14 -9.32 10.62 15.73
N GLU A 15 -10.28 9.81 16.22
CA GLU A 15 -10.93 8.75 15.43
C GLU A 15 -11.68 9.29 14.19
N LYS A 16 -12.21 10.51 14.28
CA LYS A 16 -12.91 11.17 13.15
C LYS A 16 -11.93 11.70 12.12
N GLU A 17 -10.87 12.38 12.56
CA GLU A 17 -9.83 12.90 11.67
C GLU A 17 -9.11 11.77 10.93
N GLU A 18 -8.83 10.65 11.61
CA GLU A 18 -8.20 9.48 11.00
C GLU A 18 -9.11 8.82 9.94
N LYS A 19 -10.40 8.72 10.23
CA LYS A 19 -11.39 8.18 9.28
C LYS A 19 -11.55 9.06 8.05
N GLU A 20 -11.62 10.39 8.22
CA GLU A 20 -11.69 11.35 7.11
C GLU A 20 -10.43 11.30 6.24
N LYS A 21 -9.26 11.12 6.85
CA LYS A 21 -7.99 10.97 6.13
C LYS A 21 -7.95 9.70 5.28
N LYS A 22 -8.45 8.57 5.80
CA LYS A 22 -8.55 7.29 5.07
C LYS A 22 -9.55 7.35 3.91
N GLU A 23 -10.73 7.94 4.12
CA GLU A 23 -11.72 8.13 3.07
C GLU A 23 -11.21 9.07 1.96
N SER A 24 -10.53 10.15 2.34
CA SER A 24 -9.90 11.08 1.40
C SER A 24 -8.78 10.44 0.58
N PHE A 25 -7.98 9.54 1.19
CA PHE A 25 -6.88 8.84 0.53
C PHE A 25 -7.36 8.01 -0.67
N GLY A 26 -8.41 7.19 -0.49
CA GLY A 26 -8.98 6.38 -1.57
C GLY A 26 -9.56 7.22 -2.71
N LEU A 27 -10.33 8.27 -2.37
CA LEU A 27 -10.93 9.17 -3.35
C LEU A 27 -9.90 9.96 -4.16
N HIS A 28 -8.79 10.38 -3.54
CA HIS A 28 -7.69 11.04 -4.24
C HIS A 28 -7.01 10.10 -5.25
N LEU A 29 -6.84 8.82 -4.87
CA LEU A 29 -6.18 7.83 -5.71
C LEU A 29 -6.97 7.52 -7.00
N ASP A 30 -8.30 7.52 -6.94
CA ASP A 30 -9.15 7.29 -8.10
C ASP A 30 -9.13 8.43 -9.12
N LEU A 31 -8.83 9.65 -8.69
CA LEU A 31 -8.69 10.81 -9.58
C LEU A 31 -7.34 10.85 -10.31
N LEU A 32 -6.37 10.01 -9.91
CA LEU A 32 -5.01 10.03 -10.46
C LEU A 32 -4.87 9.33 -11.81
N MET A 33 -5.86 8.52 -12.23
CA MET A 33 -5.79 7.78 -13.49
C MET A 33 -7.13 7.79 -14.22
N ASP A 34 -7.12 8.06 -15.52
CA ASP A 34 -8.30 7.97 -16.37
C ASP A 34 -8.40 6.59 -17.05
N SER A 35 -9.59 6.25 -17.57
CA SER A 35 -9.88 4.97 -18.21
C SER A 35 -8.95 4.63 -19.39
N MET A 36 -8.45 5.65 -20.10
CA MET A 36 -7.54 5.45 -21.24
C MET A 36 -6.11 5.14 -20.77
N GLU A 37 -5.66 5.78 -19.69
CA GLU A 37 -4.40 5.44 -19.01
C GLU A 37 -4.45 4.02 -18.44
N GLU A 38 -5.56 3.58 -17.84
CA GLU A 38 -5.69 2.20 -17.35
C GLU A 38 -5.53 1.20 -18.50
N THR A 39 -6.21 1.44 -19.63
CA THR A 39 -6.14 0.55 -20.80
C THR A 39 -4.71 0.45 -21.34
N ARG A 40 -3.96 1.57 -21.37
CA ARG A 40 -2.55 1.59 -21.78
C ARG A 40 -1.66 0.88 -20.77
N PHE A 41 -1.93 1.04 -19.48
CA PHE A 41 -1.22 0.39 -18.39
C PHE A 41 -1.32 -1.13 -18.52
N LYS A 42 -2.54 -1.65 -18.64
CA LYS A 42 -2.82 -3.08 -18.80
C LYS A 42 -2.07 -3.69 -19.98
N LYS A 43 -2.08 -2.99 -21.11
CA LYS A 43 -1.34 -3.42 -22.31
C LYS A 43 0.18 -3.37 -22.13
N LYS A 44 0.70 -2.38 -21.39
CA LYS A 44 2.13 -2.22 -21.18
C LYS A 44 2.70 -3.25 -20.21
N TYR A 45 1.94 -3.63 -19.19
CA TYR A 45 2.37 -4.52 -18.11
C TYR A 45 1.78 -5.93 -18.22
N SER A 46 1.24 -6.32 -19.37
CA SER A 46 0.58 -7.63 -19.54
C SER A 46 1.48 -8.81 -19.20
N GLU A 47 2.74 -8.79 -19.66
CA GLU A 47 3.72 -9.85 -19.35
C GLU A 47 4.06 -9.90 -17.86
N LEU A 48 4.14 -8.72 -17.21
CA LEU A 48 4.40 -8.61 -15.78
C LEU A 48 3.21 -9.11 -14.96
N ILE A 49 1.99 -8.79 -15.38
CA ILE A 49 0.75 -9.27 -14.75
C ILE A 49 0.73 -10.80 -14.83
N GLU A 50 0.94 -11.37 -16.01
CA GLU A 50 0.97 -12.82 -16.20
C GLU A 50 2.01 -13.50 -15.30
N LYS A 51 3.23 -12.97 -15.27
CA LYS A 51 4.30 -13.44 -14.36
C LYS A 51 3.85 -13.42 -12.90
N LEU A 52 3.32 -12.29 -12.43
CA LEU A 52 2.93 -12.11 -11.03
C LEU A 52 1.71 -12.95 -10.63
N VAL A 53 0.79 -13.23 -11.55
CA VAL A 53 -0.32 -14.18 -11.31
C VAL A 53 0.21 -15.59 -11.01
N HIS A 54 1.32 -15.99 -11.63
CA HIS A 54 1.95 -17.29 -11.35
C HIS A 54 2.81 -17.31 -10.08
N GLU A 55 3.40 -16.17 -9.71
CA GLU A 55 4.29 -16.06 -8.56
C GLU A 55 3.58 -15.69 -7.25
N THR A 56 2.35 -15.21 -7.33
CA THR A 56 1.58 -14.73 -6.18
C THR A 56 0.28 -15.54 -6.00
N HIS A 57 -0.30 -15.44 -4.80
CA HIS A 57 -1.59 -16.04 -4.46
C HIS A 57 -2.82 -15.24 -5.00
N PHE A 58 -2.61 -14.35 -5.96
CA PHE A 58 -3.64 -13.48 -6.52
C PHE A 58 -4.09 -13.97 -7.90
N ASN A 59 -5.34 -13.68 -8.26
CA ASN A 59 -5.82 -13.87 -9.63
C ASN A 59 -5.41 -12.68 -10.52
N ASP A 60 -5.69 -12.80 -11.81
CA ASP A 60 -5.41 -11.80 -12.84
C ASP A 60 -5.99 -10.43 -12.50
N VAL A 61 -7.26 -10.37 -12.10
CA VAL A 61 -7.97 -9.14 -11.76
C VAL A 61 -7.34 -8.46 -10.53
N GLU A 62 -6.92 -9.25 -9.54
CA GLU A 62 -6.31 -8.76 -8.32
C GLU A 62 -4.90 -8.22 -8.57
N VAL A 63 -4.07 -8.96 -9.30
CA VAL A 63 -2.72 -8.48 -9.68
C VAL A 63 -2.83 -7.18 -10.46
N GLU A 64 -3.73 -7.13 -11.44
CA GLU A 64 -3.99 -5.93 -12.23
C GLU A 64 -4.38 -4.73 -11.35
N SER A 65 -5.33 -4.95 -10.44
CA SER A 65 -5.80 -3.91 -9.52
C SER A 65 -4.68 -3.42 -8.58
N LEU A 66 -3.87 -4.33 -8.05
CA LEU A 66 -2.73 -3.99 -7.20
C LEU A 66 -1.68 -3.17 -7.94
N LEU A 67 -1.36 -3.54 -9.18
CA LEU A 67 -0.40 -2.82 -10.00
C LEU A 67 -0.93 -1.43 -10.42
N ILE A 68 -2.24 -1.29 -10.63
CA ILE A 68 -2.90 0.01 -10.84
C ILE A 68 -2.75 0.90 -9.61
N ILE A 69 -3.00 0.38 -8.40
CA ILE A 69 -2.82 1.11 -7.14
C ILE A 69 -1.36 1.58 -7.01
N TYR A 70 -0.39 0.68 -7.25
CA TYR A 70 1.02 1.05 -7.25
C TYR A 70 1.30 2.20 -8.24
N TYR A 71 0.76 2.12 -9.45
CA TYR A 71 0.99 3.15 -10.47
C TYR A 71 0.40 4.50 -10.07
N LYS A 72 -0.79 4.51 -9.46
CA LYS A 72 -1.42 5.71 -8.91
C LYS A 72 -0.56 6.32 -7.79
N LEU A 73 -0.04 5.51 -6.86
CA LEU A 73 0.89 5.95 -5.81
C LEU A 73 2.19 6.53 -6.39
N ALA A 74 2.80 5.84 -7.35
CA ALA A 74 4.02 6.33 -8.01
C ALA A 74 3.80 7.63 -8.81
N LYS A 75 2.59 7.84 -9.37
CA LYS A 75 2.23 9.06 -10.09
C LYS A 75 2.07 10.27 -9.17
N GLU A 76 1.62 10.06 -7.94
CA GLU A 76 1.57 11.12 -6.93
C GLU A 76 2.97 11.71 -6.64
N ASN A 77 4.01 10.87 -6.61
CA ASN A 77 5.41 11.31 -6.47
C ASN A 77 5.91 12.16 -7.64
N MET A 78 5.37 11.98 -8.86
CA MET A 78 5.79 12.76 -10.03
C MET A 78 5.46 14.26 -9.89
N LYS A 79 4.54 14.63 -9.00
CA LYS A 79 4.24 16.03 -8.69
C LYS A 79 5.39 16.70 -7.91
N THR A 80 6.28 15.91 -7.29
CA THR A 80 7.43 16.40 -6.54
C THR A 80 8.72 16.14 -7.33
N GLU A 81 9.46 17.20 -7.67
CA GLU A 81 10.74 17.16 -8.41
C GLU A 81 11.83 16.24 -7.81
N LYS A 82 11.60 15.74 -6.59
CA LYS A 82 12.52 14.91 -5.81
C LYS A 82 12.61 13.46 -6.31
N TYR A 83 11.57 12.95 -6.96
CA TYR A 83 11.50 11.55 -7.42
C TYR A 83 11.19 11.50 -8.92
N LYS A 84 12.24 11.50 -9.75
CA LYS A 84 12.12 11.40 -11.23
C LYS A 84 11.72 10.01 -11.73
N GLU A 85 11.60 9.03 -10.83
CA GLU A 85 11.43 7.62 -11.16
C GLU A 85 10.00 7.14 -10.83
N LYS A 86 9.48 6.22 -11.65
CA LYS A 86 8.13 5.66 -11.50
C LYS A 86 8.09 4.61 -10.37
N SER A 87 8.44 5.02 -9.16
CA SER A 87 8.56 4.12 -8.02
C SER A 87 7.84 4.64 -6.79
N VAL A 88 7.35 3.71 -5.97
CA VAL A 88 6.68 4.00 -4.71
C VAL A 88 7.75 4.15 -3.63
N THR A 89 7.72 5.26 -2.89
CA THR A 89 8.67 5.48 -1.80
C THR A 89 8.28 4.68 -0.56
N LYS A 90 9.24 4.45 0.33
CA LYS A 90 8.97 3.85 1.66
C LYS A 90 7.84 4.54 2.41
N GLU A 91 7.84 5.87 2.40
CA GLU A 91 6.86 6.70 3.09
C GLU A 91 5.45 6.47 2.52
N GLN A 92 5.29 6.49 1.20
CA GLN A 92 4.00 6.20 0.57
C GLN A 92 3.51 4.78 0.81
N PHE A 93 4.42 3.80 0.79
CA PHE A 93 4.03 2.43 1.09
C PHE A 93 3.56 2.30 2.54
N ARG A 94 4.22 2.97 3.49
CA ARG A 94 3.79 3.04 4.89
C ARG A 94 2.43 3.72 5.02
N ASP A 95 2.22 4.86 4.37
CA ASP A 95 0.93 5.54 4.35
C ASP A 95 -0.16 4.65 3.75
N PHE A 96 0.16 3.90 2.69
CA PHE A 96 -0.76 2.90 2.13
C PHE A 96 -1.09 1.79 3.14
N LEU A 97 -0.11 1.18 3.81
CA LEU A 97 -0.35 0.15 4.82
C LEU A 97 -1.18 0.68 5.99
N HIS A 98 -0.94 1.91 6.41
CA HIS A 98 -1.67 2.55 7.49
C HIS A 98 -3.11 2.90 7.08
N CYS A 99 -3.29 3.52 5.91
CA CYS A 99 -4.60 3.99 5.47
C CYS A 99 -5.49 2.88 4.91
N ALA A 100 -4.92 1.90 4.21
CA ALA A 100 -5.68 0.85 3.54
C ALA A 100 -5.79 -0.45 4.36
N LEU A 101 -4.82 -0.75 5.23
CA LEU A 101 -4.78 -1.99 6.03
C LEU A 101 -4.86 -1.75 7.54
N ASP A 102 -5.08 -0.50 7.98
CA ASP A 102 -5.14 -0.10 9.40
C ASP A 102 -3.90 -0.53 10.22
N MET A 103 -2.74 -0.58 9.58
CA MET A 103 -1.49 -0.95 10.25
C MET A 103 -0.93 0.25 11.03
N THR A 104 -0.95 0.16 12.36
CA THR A 104 -0.55 1.28 13.26
C THR A 104 0.82 1.11 13.90
N ASP A 105 1.39 -0.10 13.88
CA ASP A 105 2.73 -0.36 14.42
C ASP A 105 3.79 0.05 13.40
N ASP A 106 4.37 1.23 13.63
CA ASP A 106 5.45 1.80 12.84
C ASP A 106 6.71 0.92 12.79
N THR A 107 7.03 0.28 13.92
CA THR A 107 8.21 -0.58 14.01
C THR A 107 8.01 -1.83 13.16
N LEU A 108 6.79 -2.39 13.17
CA LEU A 108 6.41 -3.51 12.33
C LEU A 108 6.43 -3.13 10.84
N MET A 109 5.87 -1.98 10.46
CA MET A 109 5.89 -1.51 9.07
C MET A 109 7.32 -1.27 8.56
N ASP A 110 8.19 -0.69 9.38
CA ASP A 110 9.61 -0.50 9.05
C ASP A 110 10.34 -1.83 8.85
N ARG A 111 10.07 -2.79 9.73
CA ARG A 111 10.61 -4.15 9.68
C ARG A 111 10.16 -4.90 8.43
N ILE A 112 8.87 -4.80 8.09
CA ILE A 112 8.32 -5.34 6.84
C ILE A 112 9.09 -4.74 5.67
N PHE A 113 9.25 -3.42 5.61
CA PHE A 113 9.97 -2.77 4.53
C PHE A 113 11.41 -3.27 4.37
N VAL A 114 12.18 -3.34 5.46
CA VAL A 114 13.57 -3.84 5.45
C VAL A 114 13.65 -5.30 4.97
N SER A 115 12.63 -6.10 5.23
CA SER A 115 12.60 -7.49 4.79
C SER A 115 12.18 -7.69 3.33
N LEU A 116 11.42 -6.73 2.78
CA LEU A 116 10.91 -6.75 1.41
C LEU A 116 11.96 -6.26 0.41
N ASP A 117 12.65 -5.17 0.73
CA ASP A 117 13.71 -4.64 -0.11
C ASP A 117 15.08 -5.09 0.42
N ARG A 118 15.67 -6.08 -0.26
CA ARG A 118 17.04 -6.51 0.01
C ARG A 118 18.08 -5.49 -0.45
N MET A 119 17.68 -4.48 -1.22
CA MET A 119 18.54 -3.38 -1.60
C MET A 119 18.30 -2.18 -0.68
N PRO A 120 19.34 -1.39 -0.35
CA PRO A 120 19.21 -0.19 0.49
C PRO A 120 18.51 0.98 -0.23
N GLY A 121 17.58 0.69 -1.14
CA GLY A 121 16.80 1.68 -1.88
C GLY A 121 15.76 2.35 -0.98
N SER A 122 15.40 3.59 -1.32
CA SER A 122 14.28 4.31 -0.69
C SER A 122 12.94 4.05 -1.39
N THR A 123 12.93 3.15 -2.38
CA THR A 123 11.82 2.93 -3.31
C THR A 123 11.56 1.43 -3.54
N ILE A 124 10.31 1.07 -3.71
CA ILE A 124 9.85 -0.31 -3.92
C ILE A 124 9.50 -0.48 -5.40
N THR A 125 9.82 -1.63 -5.99
CA THR A 125 9.40 -1.98 -7.36
C THR A 125 7.98 -2.56 -7.38
N MET A 126 7.34 -2.58 -8.57
CA MET A 126 6.02 -3.23 -8.76
C MET A 126 6.03 -4.70 -8.33
N GLU A 127 7.09 -5.43 -8.66
CA GLU A 127 7.23 -6.85 -8.30
C GLU A 127 7.31 -7.03 -6.80
N THR A 128 8.20 -6.29 -6.13
CA THR A 128 8.35 -6.36 -4.67
C THR A 128 7.05 -6.00 -3.96
N TYR A 129 6.34 -4.97 -4.45
CA TYR A 129 5.04 -4.56 -3.91
C TYR A 129 3.99 -5.67 -4.03
N ALA A 130 3.86 -6.31 -5.20
CA ALA A 130 2.89 -7.39 -5.39
C ALA A 130 3.20 -8.62 -4.52
N HIS A 131 4.47 -9.02 -4.42
CA HIS A 131 4.90 -10.13 -3.57
C HIS A 131 4.68 -9.84 -2.08
N ALA A 132 4.97 -8.61 -1.64
CA ALA A 132 4.72 -8.16 -0.28
C ALA A 132 3.26 -8.33 0.11
N LEU A 133 2.35 -7.81 -0.72
CA LEU A 133 0.92 -7.90 -0.47
C LEU A 133 0.40 -9.33 -0.60
N SER A 134 0.99 -10.14 -1.47
CA SER A 134 0.65 -11.55 -1.57
C SER A 134 0.92 -12.26 -0.25
N LEU A 135 2.11 -12.05 0.33
CA LEU A 135 2.48 -12.62 1.63
C LEU A 135 1.60 -12.10 2.78
N MET A 136 1.32 -10.78 2.81
CA MET A 136 0.55 -10.16 3.88
C MET A 136 -0.93 -10.57 3.84
N LEU A 137 -1.57 -10.44 2.68
CA LEU A 137 -3.02 -10.59 2.52
C LEU A 137 -3.44 -12.05 2.27
N ARG A 138 -2.62 -12.83 1.55
CA ARG A 138 -2.94 -14.19 1.13
C ARG A 138 -1.90 -15.26 1.46
N GLY A 139 -0.79 -14.87 2.08
CA GLY A 139 0.23 -15.81 2.50
C GLY A 139 -0.35 -16.84 3.46
N THR A 140 0.09 -18.08 3.28
CA THR A 140 -0.22 -19.17 4.19
C THR A 140 0.36 -18.90 5.58
N LEU A 141 -0.16 -19.60 6.59
CA LEU A 141 0.35 -19.45 7.97
C LEU A 141 1.85 -19.76 8.05
N GLU A 142 2.31 -20.77 7.30
CA GLU A 142 3.73 -21.16 7.26
C GLU A 142 4.61 -20.06 6.66
N GLU A 143 4.19 -19.45 5.55
CA GLU A 143 4.91 -18.33 4.95
C GLU A 143 4.99 -17.12 5.88
N LYS A 144 3.87 -16.81 6.57
CA LYS A 144 3.82 -15.73 7.55
C LYS A 144 4.73 -16.00 8.75
N ILE A 145 4.75 -17.22 9.28
CA ILE A 145 5.65 -17.63 10.37
C ILE A 145 7.10 -17.49 9.92
N ASN A 146 7.46 -18.05 8.76
CA ASN A 146 8.81 -17.97 8.19
C ASN A 146 9.25 -16.51 7.98
N PHE A 147 8.32 -15.65 7.56
CA PHE A 147 8.56 -14.23 7.40
C PHE A 147 8.78 -13.51 8.74
N CYS A 148 7.97 -13.77 9.76
CA CYS A 148 8.15 -13.22 11.10
C CYS A 148 9.52 -13.61 11.70
N PHE A 149 9.95 -14.86 11.51
CA PHE A 149 11.29 -15.31 11.91
C PHE A 149 12.41 -14.61 11.12
N ARG A 150 12.20 -14.36 9.83
CA ARG A 150 13.17 -13.62 9.00
C ARG A 150 13.31 -12.15 9.43
N ILE A 151 12.20 -11.52 9.81
CA ILE A 151 12.19 -10.12 10.28
C ILE A 151 12.84 -9.99 11.66
N GLY A 152 12.76 -11.03 12.51
CA GLY A 152 13.20 -10.95 13.90
C GLY A 152 12.16 -10.26 14.80
N ILE A 153 10.88 -10.66 14.71
CA ILE A 153 9.82 -10.23 15.65
C ILE A 153 9.83 -11.12 16.90
N PHE A 154 10.97 -11.19 17.60
CA PHE A 154 11.11 -11.80 18.93
C PHE A 154 11.92 -10.88 19.85
#